data_AF-A0AA36H4M6-F1
#
_entry.id   AF-A0AA36H4M6-F1
#
_cell.length_a   1.000
_cell.length_b   1.000
_cell.length_c   1.000
_cell.angle_alpha   90.00
_cell.angle_beta   90.00
_cell.angle_gamma   90.00
#
_symmetry.space_group_name_H-M   'P 1'
#
loop_
_entity.id
_entity.type
_entity.pdbx_description
1 polymer ?
#
loop_
_entity_poly.entity_id
_entity_poly.type
_entity_poly.pdbx_seq_one_letter_code
_entity_poly.pdbx_strand_id
1 'polypeptide(L)'
;MGQAMCGCAFSVEKHSRSGYWSNWEFHHWHDYTRPYSEKILNCMASIGYTMKNCGECGYPIEQDTIELHPLLNKNVSELCGHARRQRFEKQDRKEFENYVADVFPMRKVQRKLRNTRNLVLFLVENCTAWLYLTKPIGNSLKVAISDLFFLLLDIQRRIPEDSNDFLERMHHMEVKARDLIALIQRYKLNWRNF
;
A
#
# COMPACT_ATOMS: atom_id res chain seq x y z
N MET A 1 15.54 33.43 -9.83
CA MET A 1 14.78 32.18 -9.91
C MET A 1 15.30 31.27 -8.80
N GLY A 2 14.64 31.27 -7.65
CA GLY A 2 15.07 30.56 -6.45
C GLY A 2 14.42 29.18 -6.36
N GLN A 3 15.23 28.14 -6.16
CA GLN A 3 14.78 26.82 -5.75
C GLN A 3 14.59 26.81 -4.23
N ALA A 4 13.38 26.52 -3.76
CA ALA A 4 13.12 26.21 -2.37
C ALA A 4 13.18 24.68 -2.20
N MET A 5 14.25 24.17 -1.62
CA MET A 5 14.26 22.82 -1.02
C MET A 5 13.70 22.95 0.39
N CYS A 6 12.56 22.32 0.63
CA CYS A 6 12.01 22.16 1.98
C CYS A 6 12.68 20.93 2.61
N GLY A 7 13.84 21.14 3.23
CA GLY A 7 14.53 20.14 4.05
C GLY A 7 14.21 20.37 5.51
N CYS A 8 13.14 19.76 6.02
CA CYS A 8 12.94 19.66 7.47
C CYS A 8 13.72 18.45 8.00
N ALA A 9 15.04 18.59 8.10
CA ALA A 9 15.85 17.72 8.94
C ALA A 9 15.91 18.37 10.33
N PHE A 10 15.06 17.91 11.26
CA PHE A 10 15.26 18.21 12.68
C PHE A 10 16.35 17.25 13.19
N SER A 11 17.62 17.60 13.04
CA SER A 11 18.69 16.95 13.78
C SER A 11 18.68 17.52 15.21
N VAL A 12 18.21 16.73 16.17
CA VAL A 12 18.41 17.01 17.58
C VAL A 12 19.78 16.46 17.94
N GLU A 13 20.82 17.29 17.92
CA GLU A 13 22.17 16.90 18.38
C GLU A 13 22.13 16.58 19.88
N LYS A 14 21.95 15.30 20.21
CA LYS A 14 22.00 14.82 21.59
C LYS A 14 23.44 14.40 21.93
N HIS A 15 23.96 15.04 22.96
CA HIS A 15 25.34 14.94 23.39
C HIS A 15 25.47 13.76 24.37
N SER A 16 26.31 12.77 24.08
CA SER A 16 26.88 11.94 25.14
C SER A 16 27.78 12.83 26.00
N ARG A 17 27.69 12.71 27.33
CA ARG A 17 28.59 13.40 28.25
C ARG A 17 29.42 12.37 28.99
N SER A 18 30.73 12.49 28.87
CA SER A 18 31.70 11.78 29.69
C SER A 18 32.30 12.75 30.70
N GLY A 19 32.60 12.26 31.90
CA GLY A 19 33.19 13.06 32.96
C GLY A 19 33.74 12.20 34.09
N TYR A 20 34.58 12.81 34.91
CA TYR A 20 35.08 12.20 36.14
C TYR A 20 34.34 12.76 37.35
N TRP A 21 34.03 11.89 38.30
CA TRP A 21 33.53 12.32 39.61
C TRP A 21 34.68 12.83 40.49
N SER A 22 34.35 13.44 41.63
CA SER A 22 35.33 13.91 42.61
C SER A 22 36.21 12.80 43.20
N ASN A 23 35.83 11.54 43.03
CA ASN A 23 36.60 10.35 43.41
C ASN A 23 37.47 9.79 42.26
N TRP A 24 37.60 10.50 41.14
CA TRP A 24 38.32 10.07 39.93
C TRP A 24 37.72 8.86 39.20
N GLU A 25 36.50 8.45 39.51
CA GLU A 25 35.82 7.41 38.73
C GLU A 25 35.31 7.99 37.41
N PHE A 26 35.59 7.28 36.31
CA PHE A 26 35.09 7.62 34.99
C PHE A 26 33.60 7.25 34.89
N HIS A 27 32.76 8.21 34.53
CA HIS A 27 31.36 7.98 34.28
C HIS A 27 30.94 8.51 32.92
N HIS A 28 30.13 7.72 32.24
CA HIS A 28 29.56 8.02 30.94
C HIS A 28 28.03 8.00 31.06
N TRP A 29 27.39 9.10 30.66
CA TRP A 29 25.94 9.30 30.80
C TRP A 29 25.27 9.46 29.43
N HIS A 30 24.12 8.81 29.30
CA HIS A 30 23.18 9.00 28.21
C HIS A 30 21.91 9.65 28.77
N ASP A 31 21.42 10.72 28.14
CA ASP A 31 20.23 11.47 28.57
C ASP A 31 18.89 10.74 28.29
N TYR A 32 18.89 9.41 28.15
CA TYR A 32 17.71 8.67 27.70
C TYR A 32 16.97 7.91 28.80
N THR A 33 15.66 8.13 28.80
CA THR A 33 14.59 7.42 29.51
C THR A 33 14.61 5.93 29.17
N ARG A 34 14.76 5.07 30.19
CA ARG A 34 14.59 3.59 30.25
C ARG A 34 14.92 2.77 28.99
N PRO A 35 15.75 1.70 29.10
CA PRO A 35 15.99 0.80 27.97
C PRO A 35 14.67 0.20 27.45
N TYR A 36 14.54 0.12 26.13
CA TYR A 36 13.42 -0.55 25.49
C TYR A 36 13.35 -2.02 25.96
N SER A 37 12.13 -2.53 26.13
CA SER A 37 11.95 -3.95 26.42
C SER A 37 12.41 -4.80 25.24
N GLU A 38 12.86 -6.03 25.50
CA GLU A 38 13.28 -6.99 24.47
C GLU A 38 12.22 -7.18 23.37
N LYS A 39 10.93 -7.13 23.73
CA LYS A 39 9.82 -7.18 22.78
C LYS A 39 9.84 -6.01 21.78
N ILE A 40 10.14 -4.80 22.24
CA ILE A 40 10.24 -3.62 21.38
C ILE A 40 11.49 -3.71 20.51
N LEU A 41 12.63 -4.14 21.08
CA LEU A 41 13.88 -4.35 20.34
C LEU A 41 13.68 -5.36 19.19
N ASN A 42 12.99 -6.47 19.45
CA ASN A 42 12.67 -7.48 18.43
C ASN A 42 11.72 -6.93 17.34
N CYS A 43 10.73 -6.12 17.72
CA CYS A 43 9.83 -5.46 16.77
C CYS A 43 10.60 -4.47 15.86
N MET A 44 11.47 -3.65 16.45
CA MET A 44 12.35 -2.73 15.73
C MET A 44 13.28 -3.50 14.76
N ALA A 45 13.93 -4.57 15.22
CA ALA A 45 14.77 -5.41 14.36
C ALA A 45 13.99 -5.99 13.17
N SER A 46 12.74 -6.43 13.40
CA SER A 46 11.89 -6.99 12.33
C SER A 46 11.51 -6.01 11.22
N ILE A 47 11.56 -4.70 11.49
CA ILE A 47 11.29 -3.65 10.49
C ILE A 47 12.59 -3.10 9.88
N GLY A 48 13.74 -3.73 10.13
CA GLY A 48 15.05 -3.33 9.61
C GLY A 48 15.74 -2.23 10.42
N TYR A 49 15.28 -1.97 11.65
CA TYR A 49 15.93 -0.99 12.52
C TYR A 49 17.27 -1.54 13.01
N THR A 50 18.35 -0.81 12.75
CA THR A 50 19.68 -1.13 13.27
C THR A 50 20.01 -0.19 14.43
N MET A 51 20.23 -0.75 15.62
CA MET A 51 20.72 0.00 16.77
C MET A 51 22.24 -0.01 16.75
N LYS A 52 22.85 1.19 16.81
CA LYS A 52 24.27 1.33 17.10
C LYS A 52 24.44 1.26 18.62
N ASN A 53 25.47 0.57 19.05
CA ASN A 53 25.85 0.57 20.46
C ASN A 53 26.93 1.62 20.70
N CYS A 54 26.95 2.18 21.91
CA CYS A 54 28.00 3.05 22.37
C CYS A 54 29.33 2.29 22.39
N GLY A 55 30.36 2.86 21.78
CA GLY A 55 31.70 2.29 21.80
C GLY A 55 32.31 2.23 23.20
N GLU A 56 31.88 3.09 24.12
CA GLU A 56 32.42 3.16 25.49
C GLU A 56 31.71 2.21 26.45
N CYS A 57 30.37 2.20 26.47
CA CYS A 57 29.60 1.43 27.45
C CYS A 57 28.73 0.31 26.85
N GLY A 58 28.70 0.14 25.53
CA GLY A 58 27.89 -0.86 24.85
C GLY A 58 26.38 -0.59 24.85
N TYR A 59 25.90 0.46 25.52
CA TYR A 59 24.47 0.79 25.53
C TYR A 59 23.98 1.22 24.15
N PRO A 60 22.74 0.87 23.76
CA PRO A 60 22.16 1.32 22.50
C PRO A 60 22.13 2.85 22.46
N ILE A 61 22.85 3.44 21.50
CA ILE A 61 22.75 4.85 21.17
C ILE A 61 21.62 4.97 20.14
N GLU A 62 20.60 5.75 20.48
CA GLU A 62 19.56 6.14 19.53
C GLU A 62 20.20 7.01 18.42
N GLN A 63 20.16 6.57 17.16
CA GLN A 63 20.46 7.42 15.99
C GLN A 63 19.51 7.17 14.80
N ASP A 64 18.67 8.19 14.57
CA ASP A 64 18.15 8.88 13.37
C ASP A 64 17.73 8.20 12.07
N THR A 65 18.01 6.94 11.79
CA THR A 65 17.60 6.40 10.49
C THR A 65 17.01 5.01 10.61
N ILE A 66 15.68 4.97 10.56
CA ILE A 66 14.98 3.83 9.98
C ILE A 66 15.47 3.76 8.53
N GLU A 67 16.42 2.88 8.24
CA GLU A 67 16.55 2.38 6.88
C GLU A 67 15.25 1.64 6.60
N LEU A 68 14.25 2.38 6.12
CA LEU A 68 13.06 1.81 5.53
C LEU A 68 13.56 1.05 4.31
N HIS A 69 14.04 -0.18 4.51
CA HIS A 69 14.09 -1.14 3.44
C HIS A 69 12.71 -1.06 2.79
N PRO A 70 12.63 -0.85 1.47
CA PRO A 70 11.36 -0.80 0.78
C PRO A 70 10.77 -2.23 0.79
N LEU A 71 10.28 -2.64 1.95
CA LEU A 71 9.35 -3.74 2.16
C LEU A 71 8.02 -3.45 1.45
N LEU A 72 7.84 -2.21 1.00
CA LEU A 72 6.84 -1.75 0.06
C LEU A 72 7.16 -2.30 -1.33
N ASN A 73 6.42 -3.32 -1.75
CA ASN A 73 6.30 -3.64 -3.16
C ASN A 73 5.60 -2.45 -3.84
N LYS A 74 6.39 -1.48 -4.31
CA LYS A 74 5.93 -0.18 -4.83
C LYS A 74 4.77 -0.35 -5.81
N ASN A 75 4.88 -1.32 -6.72
CA ASN A 75 3.88 -1.60 -7.74
C ASN A 75 2.52 -2.01 -7.13
N VAL A 76 2.51 -2.79 -6.04
CA VAL A 76 1.26 -3.22 -5.38
C VAL A 76 0.63 -2.06 -4.61
N SER A 77 1.44 -1.27 -3.89
CA SER A 77 0.96 -0.08 -3.18
C SER A 77 0.44 1.00 -4.12
N GLU A 78 1.11 1.20 -5.26
CA GLU A 78 0.68 2.14 -6.30
C GLU A 78 -0.66 1.69 -6.89
N LEU A 79 -0.78 0.41 -7.25
CA LEU A 79 -2.03 -0.15 -7.79
C LEU A 79 -3.20 0.01 -6.82
N CYS A 80 -2.98 -0.27 -5.53
CA CYS A 80 -3.96 -0.03 -4.47
C CYS A 80 -4.36 1.45 -4.42
N GLY A 81 -3.37 2.36 -4.41
CA GLY A 81 -3.59 3.80 -4.41
C GLY A 81 -4.37 4.29 -5.63
N HIS A 82 -4.08 3.76 -6.82
CA HIS A 82 -4.81 4.09 -8.05
C HIS A 82 -6.26 3.61 -8.00
N ALA A 83 -6.52 2.37 -7.57
CA ALA A 83 -7.88 1.86 -7.42
C ALA A 83 -8.68 2.66 -6.39
N ARG A 84 -8.06 3.00 -5.26
CA ARG A 84 -8.67 3.87 -4.24
C ARG A 84 -8.99 5.25 -4.81
N ARG A 85 -8.06 5.89 -5.52
CA ARG A 85 -8.33 7.18 -6.20
C ARG A 85 -9.51 7.06 -7.15
N GLN A 86 -9.55 6.04 -8.01
CA GLN A 86 -10.66 5.80 -8.95
C GLN A 86 -12.05 5.62 -8.28
N ARG A 87 -12.10 5.17 -7.02
CA ARG A 87 -13.37 5.09 -6.26
C ARG A 87 -13.88 6.46 -5.81
N PHE A 88 -12.96 7.34 -5.42
CA PHE A 88 -13.29 8.63 -4.79
C PHE A 88 -13.20 9.81 -5.75
N GLU A 89 -12.48 9.66 -6.86
CA GLU A 89 -12.36 10.67 -7.90
C GLU A 89 -13.73 10.91 -8.53
N LYS A 90 -14.22 12.13 -8.38
CA LYS A 90 -15.61 12.47 -8.75
C LYS A 90 -15.75 12.55 -10.26
N GLN A 91 -14.70 12.98 -10.96
CA GLN A 91 -14.74 13.23 -12.39
C GLN A 91 -14.92 11.92 -13.17
N ASP A 92 -13.97 10.99 -13.04
CA ASP A 92 -13.99 9.70 -13.77
C ASP A 92 -15.25 8.87 -13.47
N ARG A 93 -15.77 8.97 -12.24
CA ARG A 93 -17.04 8.34 -11.88
C ARG A 93 -18.21 8.99 -12.64
N LYS A 94 -18.30 10.31 -12.64
CA LYS A 94 -19.37 11.05 -13.31
C LYS A 94 -19.35 10.81 -14.82
N GLU A 95 -18.18 10.83 -15.45
CA GLU A 95 -18.06 10.59 -16.90
C GLU A 95 -18.60 9.21 -17.27
N PHE A 96 -18.22 8.18 -16.53
CA PHE A 96 -18.76 6.83 -16.71
C PHE A 96 -20.28 6.78 -16.46
N GLU A 97 -20.76 7.39 -15.38
CA GLU A 97 -22.18 7.36 -15.02
C GLU A 97 -23.06 8.11 -16.01
N ASN A 98 -22.57 9.24 -16.54
CA ASN A 98 -23.25 10.04 -17.56
C ASN A 98 -23.34 9.25 -18.86
N TYR A 99 -22.21 8.71 -19.35
CA TYR A 99 -22.21 7.87 -20.55
C TYR A 99 -23.20 6.70 -20.42
N VAL A 100 -23.18 5.99 -19.30
CA VAL A 100 -24.10 4.88 -19.05
C VAL A 100 -25.55 5.34 -19.02
N ALA A 101 -25.84 6.53 -18.50
CA ALA A 101 -27.19 7.09 -18.49
C ALA A 101 -27.67 7.50 -19.89
N ASP A 102 -26.78 8.06 -20.71
CA ASP A 102 -27.07 8.56 -22.05
C ASP A 102 -27.29 7.42 -23.05
N VAL A 103 -26.46 6.37 -22.98
CA VAL A 103 -26.51 5.25 -23.95
C VAL A 103 -27.53 4.18 -23.57
N PHE A 104 -27.74 3.91 -22.28
CA PHE A 104 -28.59 2.82 -21.83
C PHE A 104 -29.87 3.34 -21.15
N PRO A 105 -31.04 3.34 -21.82
CA PRO A 105 -32.27 3.89 -21.24
C PRO A 105 -32.81 3.06 -20.06
N MET A 106 -32.48 1.77 -20.00
CA MET A 106 -32.98 0.88 -18.95
C MET A 106 -32.20 1.03 -17.64
N ARG A 107 -32.87 1.53 -16.59
CA ARG A 107 -32.28 1.68 -15.24
C ARG A 107 -31.65 0.41 -14.67
N LYS A 108 -32.19 -0.77 -14.99
CA LYS A 108 -31.64 -2.07 -14.55
C LYS A 108 -30.25 -2.31 -15.13
N VAL A 109 -30.05 -2.00 -16.41
CA VAL A 109 -28.76 -2.12 -17.11
C VAL A 109 -27.76 -1.12 -16.53
N GLN A 110 -28.16 0.15 -16.40
CA GLN A 110 -27.31 1.18 -15.80
C GLN A 110 -26.81 0.79 -14.40
N ARG A 111 -27.72 0.28 -13.55
CA ARG A 111 -27.37 -0.19 -12.20
C ARG A 111 -26.39 -1.35 -12.24
N LYS A 112 -26.59 -2.32 -13.14
CA LYS A 112 -25.66 -3.44 -13.30
C LYS A 112 -24.26 -2.94 -13.64
N LEU A 113 -24.14 -2.07 -14.65
CA LEU A 113 -22.84 -1.54 -15.12
C LEU A 113 -22.11 -0.76 -14.02
N ARG A 114 -22.82 0.11 -13.29
CA ARG A 114 -22.27 0.82 -12.12
C ARG A 114 -21.81 -0.14 -11.02
N ASN A 115 -22.61 -1.16 -10.73
CA ASN A 115 -22.25 -2.16 -9.73
C ASN A 115 -21.02 -2.97 -10.15
N THR A 116 -20.89 -3.35 -11.42
CA THR A 116 -19.71 -4.05 -11.94
C THR A 116 -18.45 -3.19 -11.77
N ARG A 117 -18.50 -1.91 -12.17
CA ARG A 117 -17.38 -0.96 -11.94
C ARG A 117 -16.99 -0.90 -10.47
N ASN A 118 -17.97 -0.71 -9.58
CA ASN A 118 -17.72 -0.59 -8.14
C ASN A 118 -17.16 -1.88 -7.54
N LEU A 119 -17.66 -3.04 -7.97
CA LEU A 119 -17.15 -4.35 -7.56
C LEU A 119 -15.68 -4.51 -7.96
N VAL A 120 -15.32 -4.19 -9.20
CA VAL A 120 -13.95 -4.30 -9.68
C VAL A 120 -13.00 -3.41 -8.87
N LEU A 121 -13.35 -2.14 -8.69
CA LEU A 121 -12.54 -1.21 -7.89
C LEU A 121 -12.38 -1.68 -6.44
N PHE A 122 -13.47 -2.18 -5.84
CA PHE A 122 -13.43 -2.76 -4.51
C PHE A 122 -12.51 -3.98 -4.45
N LEU A 123 -12.61 -4.91 -5.41
CA LEU A 123 -11.74 -6.09 -5.47
C LEU A 123 -10.29 -5.67 -5.62
N VAL A 124 -9.95 -4.81 -6.58
CA VAL A 124 -8.56 -4.38 -6.81
C VAL A 124 -7.98 -3.74 -5.56
N GLU A 125 -8.66 -2.78 -4.93
CA GLU A 125 -8.18 -2.14 -3.69
C GLU A 125 -7.97 -3.15 -2.57
N ASN A 126 -8.97 -3.98 -2.27
CA ASN A 126 -8.88 -4.90 -1.13
C ASN A 126 -7.87 -6.03 -1.39
N CYS A 127 -7.77 -6.52 -2.62
CA CYS A 127 -6.87 -7.62 -2.95
C CYS A 127 -5.41 -7.17 -3.03
N THR A 128 -5.15 -5.95 -3.54
CA THR A 128 -3.80 -5.36 -3.47
C THR A 128 -3.40 -5.04 -2.03
N ALA A 129 -4.31 -4.52 -1.20
CA ALA A 129 -4.08 -4.36 0.23
C ALA A 129 -3.80 -5.70 0.92
N TRP A 130 -4.53 -6.75 0.57
CA TRP A 130 -4.27 -8.10 1.09
C TRP A 130 -2.90 -8.63 0.65
N LEU A 131 -2.55 -8.52 -0.64
CA LEU A 131 -1.22 -8.90 -1.16
C LEU A 131 -0.10 -8.17 -0.44
N TYR A 132 -0.32 -6.88 -0.12
CA TYR A 132 0.63 -6.07 0.61
C TYR A 132 0.87 -6.60 2.03
N LEU A 133 -0.20 -7.03 2.72
CA LEU A 133 -0.13 -7.53 4.09
C LEU A 133 0.40 -8.97 4.16
N THR A 134 -0.03 -9.87 3.28
CA THR A 134 0.28 -11.30 3.39
C THR A 134 1.50 -11.74 2.59
N LYS A 135 1.95 -10.93 1.62
CA LYS A 135 3.12 -11.20 0.75
C LYS A 135 3.16 -12.67 0.26
N PRO A 136 2.07 -13.18 -0.35
CA PRO A 136 2.01 -14.58 -0.72
C PRO A 136 3.05 -14.91 -1.80
N ILE A 137 3.55 -16.14 -1.78
CA ILE A 137 4.49 -16.63 -2.78
C ILE A 137 3.75 -16.80 -4.12
N GLY A 138 4.21 -16.10 -5.16
CA GLY A 138 3.70 -16.23 -6.52
C GLY A 138 3.10 -14.94 -7.10
N ASN A 139 3.31 -14.75 -8.41
CA ASN A 139 2.89 -13.53 -9.12
C ASN A 139 1.51 -13.63 -9.78
N SER A 140 0.90 -14.82 -9.85
CA SER A 140 -0.36 -15.05 -10.58
C SER A 140 -1.51 -14.17 -10.10
N LEU A 141 -1.67 -14.04 -8.77
CA LEU A 141 -2.70 -13.19 -8.19
C LEU A 141 -2.43 -11.69 -8.47
N LYS A 142 -1.17 -11.26 -8.39
CA LYS A 142 -0.77 -9.89 -8.72
C LYS A 142 -1.08 -9.56 -10.18
N VAL A 143 -0.77 -10.47 -11.09
CA VAL A 143 -1.08 -10.33 -12.53
C VAL A 143 -2.59 -10.24 -12.74
N ALA A 144 -3.37 -11.17 -12.19
CA ALA A 144 -4.82 -11.17 -12.32
C ALA A 144 -5.47 -9.87 -11.80
N ILE A 145 -5.01 -9.35 -10.67
CA ILE A 145 -5.50 -8.08 -10.12
C ILE A 145 -5.13 -6.89 -11.03
N SER A 146 -3.90 -6.87 -11.53
CA SER A 146 -3.41 -5.80 -12.41
C SER A 146 -4.18 -5.80 -13.73
N ASP A 147 -4.34 -6.97 -14.35
CA ASP A 147 -5.09 -7.16 -15.60
C ASP A 147 -6.54 -6.69 -15.48
N LEU A 148 -7.20 -7.04 -14.36
CA LEU A 148 -8.58 -6.61 -14.11
C LEU A 148 -8.67 -5.09 -13.98
N PHE A 149 -7.72 -4.46 -13.30
CA PHE A 149 -7.71 -3.01 -13.15
C PHE A 149 -7.43 -2.28 -14.46
N PHE A 150 -6.46 -2.74 -15.24
CA PHE A 150 -6.16 -2.14 -16.54
C PHE A 150 -7.29 -2.32 -17.54
N LEU A 151 -8.02 -3.44 -17.49
CA LEU A 151 -9.23 -3.63 -18.28
C LEU A 151 -10.29 -2.57 -17.95
N LEU A 152 -10.53 -2.30 -16.67
CA LEU A 152 -11.44 -1.24 -16.26
C LEU A 152 -10.99 0.13 -16.80
N LEU A 153 -9.71 0.46 -16.66
CA LEU A 153 -9.17 1.73 -17.15
C LEU A 153 -9.26 1.86 -18.67
N ASP A 154 -9.04 0.79 -19.43
CA ASP A 154 -9.21 0.80 -20.89
C ASP A 154 -10.66 1.08 -21.27
N ILE A 155 -11.63 0.43 -20.61
CA ILE A 155 -13.06 0.67 -20.84
C ILE A 155 -13.45 2.11 -20.51
N GLN A 156 -12.95 2.66 -19.40
CA GLN A 156 -13.27 4.03 -18.99
C GLN A 156 -12.61 5.10 -19.90
N ARG A 157 -11.40 4.86 -20.40
CA ARG A 157 -10.69 5.80 -21.27
C ARG A 157 -11.17 5.74 -22.72
N ARG A 158 -11.54 4.55 -23.17
CA ARG A 158 -12.02 4.27 -24.53
C ARG A 158 -13.44 3.78 -24.42
N ILE A 159 -14.31 4.70 -24.03
CA ILE A 159 -15.74 4.50 -24.09
C ILE A 159 -16.08 4.22 -25.56
N PRO A 160 -16.52 3.00 -25.91
CA PRO A 160 -16.80 2.64 -27.29
C PRO A 160 -17.96 3.46 -27.83
N GLU A 161 -17.91 3.78 -29.13
CA GLU A 161 -19.04 4.40 -29.82
C GLU A 161 -20.21 3.41 -29.95
N ASP A 162 -19.91 2.11 -30.02
CA ASP A 162 -20.91 1.05 -30.03
C ASP A 162 -21.26 0.56 -28.62
N SER A 163 -22.53 0.73 -28.27
CA SER A 163 -23.11 0.25 -27.01
C SER A 163 -22.96 -1.26 -26.81
N ASN A 164 -22.95 -2.06 -27.88
CA ASN A 164 -22.83 -3.52 -27.79
C ASN A 164 -21.41 -3.94 -27.41
N ASP A 165 -20.39 -3.35 -28.04
CA ASP A 165 -18.97 -3.57 -27.67
C ASP A 165 -18.74 -3.17 -26.21
N PHE A 166 -19.32 -2.06 -25.76
CA PHE A 166 -19.24 -1.67 -24.34
C PHE A 166 -19.84 -2.73 -23.41
N LEU A 167 -21.01 -3.28 -23.75
CA LEU A 167 -21.65 -4.34 -22.95
C LEU A 167 -20.81 -5.62 -22.93
N GLU A 168 -20.22 -6.01 -24.05
CA GLU A 168 -19.35 -7.18 -24.14
C GLU A 168 -18.10 -7.01 -23.28
N ARG A 169 -17.43 -5.85 -23.38
CA ARG A 169 -16.27 -5.51 -22.55
C ARG A 169 -16.60 -5.50 -21.06
N MET A 170 -17.75 -4.94 -20.68
CA MET A 170 -18.23 -4.93 -19.29
C MET A 170 -18.59 -6.34 -18.80
N HIS A 171 -19.12 -7.21 -19.67
CA HIS A 171 -19.37 -8.60 -19.35
C HIS A 171 -18.06 -9.39 -19.17
N HIS A 172 -17.08 -9.21 -20.06
CA HIS A 172 -15.76 -9.80 -19.92
C HIS A 172 -15.08 -9.37 -18.61
N MET A 173 -15.21 -8.11 -18.23
CA MET A 173 -14.72 -7.62 -16.94
C MET A 173 -15.43 -8.29 -15.75
N GLU A 174 -16.75 -8.52 -15.83
CA GLU A 174 -17.53 -9.26 -14.83
C GLU A 174 -17.08 -10.74 -14.72
N VAL A 175 -16.69 -11.38 -15.83
CA VAL A 175 -16.10 -12.73 -15.83
C VAL A 175 -14.75 -12.71 -15.10
N LYS A 176 -13.83 -11.83 -15.50
CA LYS A 176 -12.51 -11.73 -14.85
C LYS A 176 -12.59 -11.42 -13.35
N ALA A 177 -13.56 -10.61 -12.92
CA ALA A 177 -13.80 -10.35 -11.52
C ALA A 177 -14.20 -11.62 -10.74
N ARG A 178 -15.03 -12.47 -11.34
CA ARG A 178 -15.41 -13.77 -10.75
C ARG A 178 -14.23 -14.74 -10.69
N ASP A 179 -13.42 -14.79 -11.74
CA ASP A 179 -12.20 -15.63 -11.76
C ASP A 179 -11.21 -15.20 -10.67
N LEU A 180 -11.05 -13.88 -10.48
CA LEU A 180 -10.22 -13.34 -9.40
C LEU A 180 -10.75 -13.75 -8.01
N ILE A 181 -12.07 -13.66 -7.79
CA ILE A 181 -12.69 -14.11 -6.53
C ILE A 181 -12.40 -15.60 -6.28
N ALA A 182 -12.58 -16.45 -7.30
CA ALA A 182 -12.30 -17.87 -7.19
C ALA A 182 -10.82 -18.15 -6.90
N LEU A 183 -9.90 -17.41 -7.53
CA LEU A 183 -8.47 -17.49 -7.28
C LEU A 183 -8.14 -17.15 -5.81
N ILE A 184 -8.69 -16.05 -5.29
CA ILE A 184 -8.47 -15.63 -3.90
C ILE A 184 -9.01 -16.66 -2.91
N GLN A 185 -10.17 -17.26 -3.19
CA GLN A 185 -10.74 -18.31 -2.35
C GLN A 185 -9.79 -19.52 -2.27
N ARG A 186 -9.17 -19.93 -3.38
CA ARG A 186 -8.16 -21.00 -3.39
C ARG A 186 -6.94 -20.62 -2.53
N TYR A 187 -6.44 -19.40 -2.65
CA TYR A 187 -5.34 -18.91 -1.79
C TYR A 187 -5.71 -18.91 -0.31
N LYS A 188 -6.93 -18.49 0.06
CA LYS A 188 -7.39 -18.51 1.45
C LYS A 188 -7.54 -19.91 2.02
N LEU A 189 -7.98 -20.88 1.23
CA LEU A 189 -8.09 -22.28 1.65
C LEU A 189 -6.71 -22.88 1.91
N ASN A 190 -5.74 -22.63 1.04
CA ASN A 190 -4.37 -23.12 1.21
C ASN A 190 -3.70 -22.56 2.47
N TRP A 191 -4.00 -21.32 2.84
CA TRP A 191 -3.45 -20.68 4.05
C TRP A 191 -4.02 -21.21 5.37
N ARG A 192 -5.20 -21.85 5.39
CA ARG A 192 -5.77 -22.43 6.63
C ARG A 192 -5.18 -23.80 7.00
N ASN A 193 -4.41 -24.39 6.08
CA ASN A 193 -3.82 -25.72 6.25
C ASN A 193 -2.35 -25.68 6.70
N PHE A 194 -1.83 -24.49 7.01
CA PHE A 194 -0.53 -24.24 7.64
C PHE A 194 -0.77 -23.61 9.01
#